data_AF-Q8WSI1-F1
#
_entry.id   AF-Q8WSI1-F1
#
_cell.length_a   1.000
_cell.length_b   1.000
_cell.length_c   1.000
_cell.angle_alpha   90.00
_cell.angle_beta   90.00
_cell.angle_gamma   90.00
#
_symmetry.space_group_name_H-M   'P 1'
#
loop_
_entity.id
_entity.type
_entity.pdbx_description
1 polymer ?
#
loop_
_entity_poly.entity_id
_entity_poly.type
_entity_poly.pdbx_seq_one_letter_code
_entity_poly.pdbx_strand_id
1 'polypeptide(L)' 'NTCRGVMGNRDMYRKVERVCEDCTNIYRLPQLDGLCRNRCFNNQWFLMCLHSAKREAELDHFRLWISILNP' A
#
# COMPACT_ATOMS: atom_id res chain seq x y z
N ASN A 1 10.90 -8.26 1.69
CA ASN A 1 9.63 -7.65 1.22
C ASN A 1 8.95 -8.54 0.20
N THR A 2 8.51 -9.73 0.60
CA THR A 2 7.95 -10.72 -0.32
C THR A 2 6.49 -10.96 0.08
N CYS A 3 5.57 -10.32 -0.63
CA CYS A 3 4.14 -10.60 -0.53
C CYS A 3 3.84 -11.92 -1.25
N ARG A 4 3.44 -12.97 -0.52
CA ARG A 4 3.17 -14.30 -1.10
C ARG A 4 2.03 -14.28 -2.12
N GLY A 5 1.01 -13.45 -1.90
CA GLY A 5 -0.17 -13.39 -2.77
C GLY A 5 0.03 -12.63 -4.09
N VAL A 6 1.21 -12.05 -4.34
CA VAL A 6 1.44 -11.19 -5.52
C VAL A 6 1.37 -11.93 -6.85
N MET A 7 1.86 -13.17 -6.94
CA MET A 7 1.86 -13.89 -8.22
C MET A 7 0.46 -14.05 -8.82
N GLY A 8 -0.55 -14.33 -8.00
CA GLY A 8 -1.95 -14.42 -8.43
C GLY A 8 -2.72 -13.10 -8.44
N ASN A 9 -2.19 -12.05 -7.79
CA ASN A 9 -2.91 -10.79 -7.56
C ASN A 9 -2.07 -9.56 -7.93
N ARG A 10 -1.34 -9.62 -9.05
CA ARG A 10 -0.47 -8.54 -9.52
C ARG A 10 -1.20 -7.20 -9.69
N ASP A 11 -2.45 -7.23 -10.15
CA ASP A 11 -3.25 -6.01 -10.32
C ASP A 11 -3.63 -5.37 -8.99
N MET A 12 -3.93 -6.19 -7.96
CA MET A 12 -4.17 -5.68 -6.61
C MET A 12 -2.89 -5.07 -6.06
N TYR A 13 -1.75 -5.75 -6.23
CA TYR A 13 -0.45 -5.23 -5.79
C TYR A 13 -0.14 -3.86 -6.38
N ARG A 14 -0.28 -3.68 -7.70
CA ARG A 14 -0.06 -2.39 -8.36
C ARG A 14 -0.97 -1.28 -7.84
N LYS A 15 -2.23 -1.58 -7.53
CA LYS A 15 -3.16 -0.59 -6.98
C LYS A 15 -2.72 -0.11 -5.60
N VAL A 16 -2.28 -1.04 -4.74
CA VAL A 16 -1.77 -0.73 -3.39
C VAL A 16 -0.44 0.01 -3.48
N GLU A 17 0.45 -0.41 -4.38
CA GLU A 17 1.73 0.22 -4.67
C GLU A 17 1.58 1.69 -5.10
N ARG A 18 0.61 1.99 -5.96
CA ARG A 18 0.33 3.36 -6.41
C ARG A 18 -0.02 4.31 -5.26
N VAL A 19 -0.68 3.83 -4.19
CA VAL A 19 -0.95 4.65 -3.00
C VAL A 19 0.36 5.08 -2.32
N CYS A 20 1.34 4.18 -2.26
CA CYS A 20 2.66 4.50 -1.73
C CYS A 20 3.42 5.51 -2.59
N GLU A 21 3.31 5.40 -3.91
CA GLU A 21 3.92 6.35 -4.86
C GLU A 21 3.29 7.74 -4.74
N ASP A 22 1.95 7.82 -4.73
CA ASP A 22 1.20 9.07 -4.58
C ASP A 22 1.58 9.77 -3.26
N CYS A 23 1.65 9.00 -2.17
CA CYS A 23 2.08 9.48 -0.86
C CYS A 23 3.52 9.99 -0.85
N THR A 24 4.43 9.24 -1.47
CA THR A 24 5.85 9.63 -1.59
C THR A 24 5.99 10.96 -2.35
N ASN A 25 5.18 11.16 -3.38
CA ASN A 25 5.12 12.42 -4.13
C ASN A 25 4.54 13.58 -3.30
N ILE A 26 3.50 13.33 -2.50
CA ILE A 26 2.88 14.33 -1.62
C ILE A 26 3.87 14.83 -0.57
N TYR A 27 4.55 13.91 0.13
CA TYR A 27 5.50 14.25 1.18
C TYR A 27 6.90 14.60 0.68
N ARG A 28 7.20 14.33 -0.59
CA ARG A 28 8.53 14.46 -1.21
C ARG A 28 9.62 13.72 -0.43
N LEU A 29 9.29 12.54 0.11
CA LEU A 29 10.17 11.72 0.95
C LEU A 29 10.39 10.33 0.32
N PRO A 30 11.48 10.11 -0.44
CA PRO A 30 11.71 8.86 -1.19
C PRO A 30 11.71 7.60 -0.32
N GLN A 31 12.17 7.73 0.93
CA GLN A 31 12.20 6.65 1.91
C GLN A 31 10.80 6.15 2.35
N LEU A 32 9.74 6.96 2.14
CA LEU A 32 8.38 6.53 2.44
C LEU A 32 7.90 5.38 1.56
N ASP A 33 8.36 5.31 0.31
CA ASP A 33 7.94 4.25 -0.60
C ASP A 33 8.31 2.86 -0.04
N GLY A 34 9.56 2.70 0.40
CA GLY A 34 10.03 1.47 1.03
C GLY A 34 9.34 1.17 2.37
N LEU A 35 9.06 2.21 3.18
CA LEU A 35 8.33 2.06 4.44
C LEU A 35 6.87 1.65 4.23
N CYS A 36 6.22 2.22 3.21
CA CYS A 36 4.83 1.95 2.85
C CYS A 36 4.67 0.53 2.31
N ARG A 37 5.59 0.07 1.45
CA ARG A 37 5.60 -1.31 0.92
C ARG A 37 6.05 -2.36 1.94
N ASN A 38 6.56 -1.96 3.10
CA ASN A 38 7.07 -2.87 4.12
C ASN A 38 5.97 -3.78 4.67
N ARG A 39 6.33 -4.99 5.09
CA ARG A 39 5.38 -6.00 5.60
C ARG A 39 4.17 -6.21 4.70
N CYS A 40 4.37 -6.11 3.39
CA CYS A 40 3.31 -6.21 2.40
C CYS A 40 2.18 -5.20 2.62
N PHE A 41 2.52 -3.93 2.83
CA PHE A 41 1.58 -2.83 3.10
C PHE A 41 0.79 -2.95 4.42
N ASN A 42 1.01 -4.01 5.21
CA ASN A 42 0.42 -4.17 6.54
C ASN A 42 1.24 -3.40 7.59
N ASN A 43 1.16 -2.07 7.52
CA ASN A 43 1.85 -1.16 8.43
C ASN A 43 1.09 0.18 8.54
N GLN A 44 1.46 0.99 9.53
CA GLN A 44 0.85 2.31 9.74
C GLN A 44 1.19 3.34 8.66
N TRP A 45 2.30 3.18 7.93
CA TRP A 45 2.70 4.09 6.85
C TRP A 45 1.72 4.01 5.68
N PHE A 46 1.22 2.82 5.36
CA PHE A 46 0.18 2.66 4.35
C PHE A 46 -1.11 3.41 4.73
N LEU A 47 -1.54 3.33 5.99
CA LEU A 47 -2.70 4.08 6.50
C LEU A 47 -2.51 5.59 6.38
N MET A 48 -1.33 6.08 6.78
CA MET A 48 -0.97 7.49 6.66
C MET A 48 -0.97 7.92 5.18
N CYS A 49 -0.41 7.11 4.29
CA CYS A 49 -0.41 7.37 2.86
C CYS A 49 -1.81 7.39 2.24
N LEU A 50 -2.69 6.50 2.69
CA LEU A 50 -4.09 6.46 2.25
C LEU A 50 -4.85 7.73 2.68
N HIS A 51 -4.62 8.20 3.90
CA HIS A 51 -5.16 9.46 4.42
C HIS A 51 -4.69 10.65 3.57
N SER A 52 -3.39 10.74 3.30
CA SER A 52 -2.81 11.85 2.53
C SER A 52 -3.24 11.83 1.06
N ALA A 53 -3.46 10.65 0.50
CA ALA A 53 -4.06 10.48 -0.84
C ALA A 53 -5.57 10.75 -0.87
N LYS A 54 -6.21 11.08 0.25
CA LYS A 54 -7.68 11.26 0.41
C LYS A 54 -8.50 10.05 -0.04
N ARG A 55 -8.00 8.84 0.19
CA ARG A 55 -8.64 7.57 -0.22
C ARG A 55 -9.16 6.75 0.97
N GLU A 56 -9.43 7.39 2.09
CA GLU A 56 -9.88 6.72 3.33
C GLU A 56 -11.18 5.95 3.15
N ALA A 57 -12.07 6.43 2.26
CA ALA A 57 -13.31 5.74 1.91
C ALA A 57 -13.07 4.35 1.29
N GLU A 58 -11.90 4.11 0.71
CA GLU A 58 -11.51 2.82 0.11
C GLU A 58 -10.76 1.91 1.12
N LEU A 59 -10.59 2.33 2.37
CA LEU A 59 -9.73 1.64 3.35
C LEU A 59 -10.09 0.16 3.52
N ASP A 60 -11.37 -0.18 3.58
CA ASP A 60 -11.79 -1.57 3.77
C ASP A 60 -11.49 -2.45 2.54
N HIS A 61 -11.57 -1.89 1.33
CA HIS A 61 -11.13 -2.59 0.12
C HIS A 61 -9.62 -2.83 0.12
N PHE A 62 -8.84 -1.81 0.48
CA PHE A 62 -7.39 -1.96 0.56
C PHE A 62 -6.98 -2.96 1.65
N ARG A 63 -7.64 -2.96 2.80
CA ARG A 63 -7.40 -3.96 3.86
C ARG A 63 -7.66 -5.39 3.37
N LEU A 64 -8.74 -5.61 2.63
CA LEU A 64 -9.02 -6.92 2.03
C LEU A 64 -7.91 -7.33 1.06
N TRP A 65 -7.47 -6.43 0.17
CA TRP A 65 -6.40 -6.73 -0.77
C TRP A 65 -5.08 -7.01 -0.08
N ILE A 66 -4.74 -6.25 0.97
CA ILE A 66 -3.54 -6.49 1.78
C ILE A 66 -3.60 -7.86 2.45
N SER A 67 -4.76 -8.25 2.97
CA SER A 67 -4.96 -9.59 3.55
C SER A 67 -4.78 -10.70 2.51
N ILE A 68 -5.23 -10.50 1.27
CA ILE A 68 -5.06 -11.47 0.17
C ILE A 68 -3.59 -11.54 -0.28
N LEU A 69 -2.90 -10.38 -0.31
CA LEU A 69 -1.50 -10.28 -0.73
C LEU A 69 -0.52 -10.81 0.33
N ASN A 70 -0.94 -10.77 1.60
CA ASN A 70 -0.21 -11.28 2.76
C ASN A 70 -1.01 -12.39 3.48
N PRO A 71 -1.19 -13.56 2.84
CA PRO A 71 -1.88 -14.70 3.42
C PRO A 71 -1.12 -15.30 4.60
#